data_AF-A0A1B5L0N4-F1
#
_entry.id   AF-A0A1B5L0N4-F1
#
_cell.length_a   1.000
_cell.length_b   1.000
_cell.length_c   1.000
_cell.angle_alpha   90.00
_cell.angle_beta   90.00
_cell.angle_gamma   90.00
#
_symmetry.space_group_name_H-M   'P 1'
#
loop_
_entity.id
_entity.type
_entity.pdbx_description
1 polymer ?
#
loop_
_entity_poly.entity_id
_entity_poly.type
_entity_poly.pdbx_seq_one_letter_code
_entity_poly.pdbx_strand_id
1 'polypeptide(L)'
;MDKRELVRDMITETRERLRRDGWRVRLEEDMESPKGRSLSVKIRVHDDLRKTIDYLDTVIGHAQNRNVDWITIHPRTRYTPSTTPIFKESLEILLEKYSATLPILLSGDIFDLSTLPIRNARSPRVDVSTLTIRDDDESSPLASQTNKASETPLAPTPPTPSTTHLSGFMSARGLLANPALYAGYRSCPWEAVETLMCRMAKAPLPYKLALHHIQEMTAPGMGPDKTALLSKKERAELNALGNMAELVDFLDRKVEEHTGRIGGMRRDL
;
A
#
# COMPACT_ATOMS: atom_id res chain seq x y z
N MET A 1 -0.06 -10.49 21.27
CA MET A 1 -0.01 -9.13 21.82
C MET A 1 -0.24 -9.12 23.33
N ASP A 2 -0.68 -10.23 23.92
CA ASP A 2 -1.01 -10.32 25.36
C ASP A 2 0.20 -10.26 26.31
N LYS A 3 1.44 -10.29 25.78
CA LYS A 3 2.69 -10.13 26.54
C LYS A 3 3.38 -8.81 26.18
N ARG A 4 2.75 -7.68 26.50
CA ARG A 4 3.22 -6.33 26.12
C ARG A 4 4.63 -6.00 26.63
N GLU A 5 4.96 -6.41 27.85
CA GLU A 5 6.29 -6.20 28.46
C GLU A 5 7.37 -6.97 27.71
N LEU A 6 7.12 -8.23 27.35
CA LEU A 6 8.05 -9.02 26.54
C LEU A 6 8.33 -8.33 25.20
N VAL A 7 7.33 -7.74 24.56
CA VAL A 7 7.54 -7.02 23.29
C VAL A 7 8.39 -5.76 23.50
N ARG A 8 8.12 -4.97 24.56
CA ARG A 8 8.97 -3.83 24.93
C ARG A 8 10.42 -4.26 25.16
N ASP A 9 10.63 -5.36 25.87
CA ASP A 9 11.97 -5.87 26.18
C ASP A 9 12.69 -6.34 24.91
N MET A 10 11.97 -7.00 23.99
CA MET A 10 12.51 -7.36 22.67
C MET A 10 12.93 -6.13 21.87
N ILE A 11 12.13 -5.05 21.87
CA ILE A 11 12.46 -3.80 21.16
C ILE A 11 13.72 -3.18 21.77
N THR A 12 13.77 -3.11 23.09
CA THR A 12 14.91 -2.54 23.84
C THR A 12 16.18 -3.32 23.54
N GLU A 13 16.16 -4.65 23.67
CA GLU A 13 17.33 -5.48 23.40
C GLU A 13 17.73 -5.44 21.93
N THR A 14 16.77 -5.37 20.99
CA THR A 14 17.08 -5.22 19.56
C THR A 14 17.80 -3.90 19.30
N ARG A 15 17.36 -2.80 19.93
CA ARG A 15 18.00 -1.49 19.79
C ARG A 15 19.41 -1.49 20.39
N GLU A 16 19.58 -2.07 21.57
CA GLU A 16 20.89 -2.24 22.20
C GLU A 16 21.82 -3.10 21.33
N ARG A 17 21.32 -4.20 20.78
CA ARG A 17 22.10 -5.06 19.90
C ARG A 17 22.55 -4.32 18.65
N LEU A 18 21.65 -3.61 17.97
CA LEU A 18 22.01 -2.82 16.79
C LEU A 18 23.06 -1.76 17.11
N ARG A 19 22.95 -1.10 18.28
CA ARG A 19 23.96 -0.14 18.74
C ARG A 19 25.32 -0.80 18.96
N ARG A 20 25.37 -1.97 19.60
CA ARG A 20 26.61 -2.75 19.80
C ARG A 20 27.24 -3.16 18.48
N ASP A 21 26.43 -3.49 17.47
CA ASP A 21 26.89 -3.82 16.12
C ASP A 21 27.36 -2.58 15.32
N GLY A 22 27.34 -1.38 15.92
CA GLY A 22 27.84 -0.13 15.33
C GLY A 22 26.81 0.63 14.49
N TRP A 23 25.55 0.21 14.51
CA TRP A 23 24.45 0.96 13.90
C TRP A 23 24.03 2.14 14.77
N ARG A 24 23.53 3.19 14.12
CA ARG A 24 23.01 4.39 14.75
C ARG A 24 21.48 4.29 14.85
N VAL A 25 20.95 4.37 16.06
CA VAL A 25 19.55 4.05 16.38
C VAL A 25 18.91 5.10 17.30
N ARG A 26 19.23 6.39 17.11
CA ARG A 26 18.69 7.51 17.91
C ARG A 26 17.50 8.19 17.23
N LEU A 27 16.60 7.38 16.67
CA LEU A 27 15.36 7.84 16.05
C LEU A 27 15.65 8.90 14.96
N GLU A 28 14.96 10.06 15.00
CA GLU A 28 15.12 11.16 14.06
C GLU A 28 16.56 11.67 13.93
N GLU A 29 17.37 11.64 14.99
CA GLU A 29 18.75 12.16 14.95
C GLU A 29 19.64 11.42 13.95
N ASP A 30 19.33 10.17 13.67
CA ASP A 30 20.13 9.30 12.81
C ASP A 30 19.42 8.97 11.48
N MET A 31 18.30 9.64 11.17
CA MET A 31 17.50 9.38 9.97
C MET A 31 18.30 9.52 8.66
N GLU A 32 19.11 10.57 8.56
CA GLU A 32 19.97 10.85 7.39
C GLU A 32 21.35 10.17 7.46
N SER A 33 21.61 9.41 8.54
CA SER A 33 22.89 8.73 8.70
C SER A 33 22.95 7.49 7.80
N PRO A 34 24.07 7.24 7.09
CA PRO A 34 24.26 6.00 6.34
C PRO A 34 24.27 4.75 7.25
N LYS A 35 24.57 4.94 8.55
CA LYS A 35 24.48 3.91 9.58
C LYS A 35 23.16 3.94 10.36
N GLY A 36 22.21 4.79 9.98
CA GLY A 36 20.90 4.90 10.60
C GLY A 36 20.11 3.60 10.47
N ARG A 37 19.49 3.14 11.55
CA ARG A 37 18.56 2.01 11.56
C ARG A 37 17.36 2.37 12.41
N SER A 38 16.19 2.02 11.91
CA SER A 38 14.90 2.21 12.56
C SER A 38 14.37 0.91 13.14
N LEU A 39 13.65 0.98 14.26
CA LEU A 39 12.87 -0.12 14.80
C LEU A 39 11.40 0.25 14.82
N SER A 40 10.57 -0.60 14.24
CA SER A 40 9.11 -0.41 14.22
C SER A 40 8.39 -1.71 14.56
N VAL A 41 7.12 -1.57 14.94
CA VAL A 41 6.25 -2.71 15.24
C VAL A 41 5.04 -2.65 14.34
N LYS A 42 4.59 -3.82 13.89
CA LYS A 42 3.31 -3.97 13.19
C LYS A 42 2.35 -4.75 14.07
N ILE A 43 1.18 -4.18 14.33
CA ILE A 43 0.17 -4.78 15.21
C ILE A 43 -1.16 -5.00 14.51
N ARG A 44 -1.98 -5.83 15.14
CA ARG A 44 -3.44 -5.86 14.98
C ARG A 44 -4.07 -5.21 16.22
N VAL A 45 -5.38 -4.99 16.23
CA VAL A 45 -6.06 -4.53 17.46
C VAL A 45 -6.58 -5.72 18.28
N HIS A 46 -6.80 -5.54 19.57
CA HIS A 46 -7.52 -6.49 20.42
C HIS A 46 -9.03 -6.28 20.28
N ASP A 47 -9.82 -7.27 20.72
CA ASP A 47 -11.29 -7.13 20.76
C ASP A 47 -11.71 -6.02 21.75
N ASP A 48 -11.01 -5.91 22.88
CA ASP A 48 -11.11 -4.77 23.79
C ASP A 48 -10.02 -3.74 23.46
N LEU A 49 -10.43 -2.58 22.94
CA LEU A 49 -9.52 -1.53 22.51
C LEU A 49 -8.66 -1.00 23.68
N ARG A 50 -9.13 -1.08 24.93
CA ARG A 50 -8.34 -0.70 26.12
C ARG A 50 -7.06 -1.52 26.24
N LYS A 51 -7.11 -2.81 25.91
CA LYS A 51 -5.91 -3.67 25.89
C LYS A 51 -4.94 -3.26 24.79
N THR A 52 -5.44 -2.76 23.66
CA THR A 52 -4.60 -2.20 22.59
C THR A 52 -3.94 -0.91 23.05
N ILE A 53 -4.68 -0.06 23.77
CA ILE A 53 -4.16 1.16 24.37
C ILE A 53 -3.03 0.82 25.38
N ASP A 54 -3.27 -0.06 26.33
CA ASP A 54 -2.23 -0.45 27.30
C ASP A 54 -0.99 -1.06 26.62
N TYR A 55 -1.21 -1.85 25.57
CA TYR A 55 -0.12 -2.43 24.78
C TYR A 55 0.72 -1.34 24.14
N LEU A 56 0.07 -0.35 23.50
CA LEU A 56 0.73 0.77 22.86
C LEU A 56 1.47 1.65 23.87
N ASP A 57 0.85 2.00 25.00
CA ASP A 57 1.51 2.78 26.06
C ASP A 57 2.80 2.07 26.53
N THR A 58 2.77 0.74 26.65
CA THR A 58 3.95 -0.05 27.05
C THR A 58 5.02 -0.12 25.96
N VAL A 59 4.61 -0.36 24.71
CA VAL A 59 5.53 -0.56 23.58
C VAL A 59 6.15 0.75 23.12
N ILE A 60 5.36 1.81 23.04
CA ILE A 60 5.84 3.15 22.67
C ILE A 60 6.71 3.70 23.80
N GLY A 61 6.30 3.52 25.05
CA GLY A 61 7.00 4.07 26.20
C GLY A 61 6.76 5.58 26.33
N HIS A 62 7.76 6.30 26.83
CA HIS A 62 7.63 7.73 27.12
C HIS A 62 7.58 8.56 25.83
N ALA A 63 6.66 9.52 25.72
CA ALA A 63 6.47 10.29 24.48
C ALA A 63 7.74 11.01 23.99
N GLN A 64 8.58 11.50 24.91
CA GLN A 64 9.85 12.17 24.62
C GLN A 64 11.01 11.21 24.34
N ASN A 65 10.91 9.94 24.74
CA ASN A 65 11.94 8.94 24.52
C ASN A 65 11.28 7.60 24.17
N ARG A 66 10.70 7.59 22.98
CA ARG A 66 9.92 6.45 22.49
C ARG A 66 10.83 5.29 22.10
N ASN A 67 10.36 4.08 22.31
CA ASN A 67 11.13 2.88 22.01
C ASN A 67 11.10 2.51 20.52
N VAL A 68 10.16 3.06 19.74
CA VAL A 68 9.93 2.75 18.32
C VAL A 68 9.91 4.01 17.46
N ASP A 69 10.35 3.85 16.21
CA ASP A 69 10.43 4.93 15.23
C ASP A 69 9.07 5.23 14.60
N TRP A 70 8.26 4.19 14.37
CA TRP A 70 6.85 4.28 13.95
C TRP A 70 6.10 3.01 14.32
N ILE A 71 4.77 3.04 14.18
CA ILE A 71 3.93 1.84 14.31
C ILE A 71 3.05 1.64 13.09
N THR A 72 2.88 0.39 12.68
CA THR A 72 1.91 0.01 11.65
C THR A 72 0.72 -0.69 12.29
N ILE A 73 -0.48 -0.15 12.12
CA ILE A 73 -1.70 -0.69 12.73
C ILE A 73 -2.56 -1.34 11.65
N HIS A 74 -2.94 -2.60 11.88
CA HIS A 74 -4.03 -3.26 11.17
C HIS A 74 -5.29 -3.23 12.05
N PRO A 75 -6.31 -2.42 11.74
CA PRO A 75 -7.53 -2.29 12.55
C PRO A 75 -8.48 -3.48 12.34
N ARG A 76 -7.99 -4.67 12.64
CA ARG A 76 -8.73 -5.93 12.74
C ARG A 76 -8.12 -6.72 13.86
N THR A 77 -8.87 -7.63 14.46
CA THR A 77 -8.30 -8.54 15.44
C THR A 77 -7.60 -9.70 14.76
N ARG A 78 -6.84 -10.49 15.52
CA ARG A 78 -6.15 -11.68 15.02
C ARG A 78 -7.09 -12.68 14.34
N TYR A 79 -8.34 -12.73 14.77
CA TYR A 79 -9.35 -13.70 14.30
C TYR A 79 -10.29 -13.12 13.25
N THR A 80 -10.33 -11.79 13.09
CA THR A 80 -11.16 -11.17 12.05
C THR A 80 -10.67 -11.60 10.66
N PRO A 81 -11.55 -12.16 9.80
CA PRO A 81 -11.18 -12.56 8.46
C PRO A 81 -10.93 -11.35 7.56
N SER A 82 -10.25 -11.58 6.44
CA SER A 82 -9.82 -10.53 5.51
C SER A 82 -10.97 -9.92 4.69
N THR A 83 -12.15 -10.56 4.73
CA THR A 83 -13.41 -10.16 4.10
C THR A 83 -14.18 -9.12 4.92
N THR A 84 -14.00 -9.11 6.24
CA THR A 84 -14.60 -8.08 7.11
C THR A 84 -13.84 -6.77 6.94
N PRO A 85 -14.48 -5.62 6.71
CA PRO A 85 -13.80 -4.32 6.65
C PRO A 85 -12.96 -4.02 7.89
N ILE A 86 -11.97 -3.14 7.78
CA ILE A 86 -11.24 -2.62 8.95
C ILE A 86 -12.15 -1.85 9.90
N PHE A 87 -11.85 -1.89 11.20
CA PHE A 87 -12.54 -1.16 12.26
C PHE A 87 -12.08 0.31 12.26
N LYS A 88 -12.81 1.15 11.51
CA LYS A 88 -12.47 2.58 11.35
C LYS A 88 -12.48 3.36 12.67
N GLU A 89 -13.50 3.13 13.50
CA GLU A 89 -13.64 3.79 14.81
C GLU A 89 -12.44 3.48 15.73
N SER A 90 -12.01 2.21 15.79
CA SER A 90 -10.81 1.82 16.54
C SER A 90 -9.55 2.52 16.03
N LEU A 91 -9.42 2.69 14.71
CA LEU A 91 -8.29 3.40 14.12
C LEU A 91 -8.32 4.89 14.48
N GLU A 92 -9.48 5.55 14.39
CA GLU A 92 -9.66 6.96 14.71
C GLU A 92 -9.28 7.27 16.17
N ILE A 93 -9.76 6.47 17.12
CA ILE A 93 -9.41 6.61 18.55
C ILE A 93 -7.89 6.50 18.78
N LEU A 94 -7.23 5.56 18.10
CA LEU A 94 -5.79 5.37 18.23
C LEU A 94 -4.99 6.51 17.57
N LEU A 95 -5.47 7.02 16.44
CA LEU A 95 -4.84 8.16 15.76
C LEU A 95 -4.94 9.42 16.61
N GLU A 96 -6.10 9.71 17.18
CA GLU A 96 -6.31 10.86 18.06
C GLU A 96 -5.37 10.82 19.26
N LYS A 97 -5.18 9.63 19.86
CA LYS A 97 -4.32 9.49 21.04
C LYS A 97 -2.81 9.60 20.73
N TYR A 98 -2.34 9.00 19.64
CA TYR A 98 -0.89 8.75 19.46
C TYR A 98 -0.22 9.52 18.32
N SER A 99 -0.96 10.00 17.32
CA SER A 99 -0.39 10.57 16.08
C SER A 99 0.45 11.83 16.29
N ALA A 100 0.22 12.57 17.38
CA ALA A 100 1.01 13.75 17.74
C ALA A 100 2.46 13.43 18.17
N THR A 101 2.74 12.18 18.56
CA THR A 101 4.03 11.78 19.15
C THR A 101 4.77 10.71 18.34
N LEU A 102 4.03 9.92 17.57
CA LEU A 102 4.56 8.77 16.83
C LEU A 102 3.93 8.69 15.44
N PRO A 103 4.72 8.54 14.37
CA PRO A 103 4.19 8.24 13.05
C PRO A 103 3.41 6.93 13.01
N ILE A 104 2.21 6.96 12.40
CA ILE A 104 1.31 5.79 12.31
C ILE A 104 1.04 5.45 10.86
N LEU A 105 1.29 4.19 10.50
CA LEU A 105 0.99 3.63 9.19
C LEU A 105 -0.26 2.75 9.27
N LEU A 106 -1.19 2.92 8.33
CA LEU A 106 -2.36 2.04 8.20
C LEU A 106 -2.00 0.82 7.34
N SER A 107 -2.20 -0.37 7.88
CA SER A 107 -2.18 -1.63 7.14
C SER A 107 -3.58 -2.26 7.12
N GLY A 108 -4.30 -2.18 6.01
CA GLY A 108 -5.57 -2.86 5.86
C GLY A 108 -6.46 -2.14 4.87
N ASP A 109 -7.05 -2.90 3.95
CA ASP A 109 -7.91 -2.40 2.88
C ASP A 109 -7.29 -1.30 2.00
N ILE A 110 -5.97 -1.37 1.84
CA ILE A 110 -5.19 -0.51 0.94
C ILE A 110 -5.12 -1.19 -0.43
N PHE A 111 -6.13 -0.95 -1.27
CA PHE A 111 -6.26 -1.60 -2.58
C PHE A 111 -6.20 -0.65 -3.77
N ASP A 112 -6.53 0.62 -3.56
CA ASP A 112 -6.51 1.67 -4.58
C ASP A 112 -6.20 2.99 -3.88
N LEU A 113 -5.12 3.65 -4.29
CA LEU A 113 -4.69 4.92 -3.69
C LEU A 113 -5.73 6.02 -3.82
N SER A 114 -6.56 6.00 -4.87
CA SER A 114 -7.61 7.01 -5.10
C SER A 114 -8.79 6.90 -4.13
N THR A 115 -8.93 5.76 -3.45
CA THR A 115 -9.96 5.54 -2.42
C THR A 115 -9.50 5.90 -1.02
N LEU A 116 -8.19 6.10 -0.84
CA LEU A 116 -7.63 6.45 0.45
C LEU A 116 -7.94 7.92 0.73
N PRO A 117 -8.09 8.29 2.01
CA PRO A 117 -8.26 9.69 2.42
C PRO A 117 -6.94 10.48 2.32
N ILE A 118 -6.20 10.27 1.23
CA ILE A 118 -5.04 11.06 0.81
C ILE A 118 -5.60 12.13 -0.10
N ARG A 119 -5.66 13.40 0.35
CA ARG A 119 -5.88 14.47 -0.62
C ARG A 119 -4.62 14.57 -1.48
N ASN A 120 -4.73 14.15 -2.75
CA ASN A 120 -3.78 14.57 -3.78
C ASN A 120 -3.78 16.10 -3.82
N ALA A 121 -2.61 16.72 -3.75
CA ALA A 121 -2.41 18.17 -3.84
C ALA A 121 -2.84 18.80 -5.19
N ARG A 122 -3.65 18.11 -6.00
CA ARG A 122 -4.02 18.48 -7.37
C ARG A 122 -5.51 18.76 -7.61
N SER A 123 -6.39 18.67 -6.62
CA SER A 123 -7.75 19.19 -6.79
C SER A 123 -7.76 20.71 -6.53
N PRO A 124 -8.26 21.55 -7.46
CA PRO A 124 -8.41 22.97 -7.20
C PRO A 124 -9.34 23.14 -5.99
N ARG A 125 -8.95 24.01 -5.06
CA ARG A 125 -9.75 24.36 -3.90
C ARG A 125 -11.10 24.87 -4.41
N VAL A 126 -12.17 24.07 -4.24
CA VAL A 126 -13.51 24.65 -4.19
C VAL A 126 -13.60 25.29 -2.83
N ASP A 127 -13.40 26.62 -2.80
CA ASP A 127 -13.59 27.44 -1.63
C ASP A 127 -15.08 27.37 -1.28
N VAL A 128 -15.43 26.66 -0.19
CA VAL A 128 -16.82 26.46 0.23
C VAL A 128 -17.38 27.70 0.97
N SER A 129 -16.67 28.82 0.87
CA SER A 129 -16.93 30.07 1.60
C SER A 129 -18.00 30.96 0.98
N THR A 130 -18.70 30.53 -0.09
CA THR A 130 -19.80 31.33 -0.68
C THR A 130 -20.98 30.43 -1.07
N LEU A 131 -21.68 29.89 -0.07
CA LEU A 131 -23.07 29.46 -0.22
C LEU A 131 -23.97 30.63 0.19
N THR A 132 -24.14 31.60 -0.71
CA THR A 132 -25.30 32.49 -0.69
C THR A 132 -26.22 32.12 -1.84
N ILE A 133 -27.51 32.13 -1.52
CA ILE A 133 -28.67 31.60 -2.21
C ILE A 133 -28.78 32.11 -3.66
N ARG A 134 -29.20 31.21 -4.56
CA ARG A 134 -29.58 31.49 -5.96
C ARG A 134 -30.82 32.37 -5.99
N ASP A 135 -30.81 33.41 -6.83
CA ASP A 135 -31.98 33.92 -7.51
C ASP A 135 -31.69 33.97 -9.03
N ASP A 136 -32.73 33.71 -9.80
CA ASP A 136 -32.77 33.43 -11.24
C ASP A 136 -32.36 34.61 -12.14
N ASP A 137 -31.71 34.34 -13.30
CA ASP A 137 -32.16 34.87 -14.60
C ASP A 137 -31.40 34.29 -15.82
N GLU A 138 -32.07 34.32 -16.98
CA GLU A 138 -31.69 33.76 -18.28
C GLU A 138 -30.44 34.38 -18.96
N SER A 139 -29.76 33.56 -19.78
CA SER A 139 -29.14 33.84 -21.10
C SER A 139 -27.74 33.22 -21.33
N SER A 140 -27.61 32.49 -22.44
CA SER A 140 -26.39 31.91 -23.06
C SER A 140 -25.56 33.02 -23.78
N PRO A 141 -24.38 32.81 -24.43
CA PRO A 141 -23.60 31.57 -24.68
C PRO A 141 -22.04 31.67 -24.64
N LEU A 142 -21.41 30.50 -24.87
CA LEU A 142 -20.12 30.24 -25.57
C LEU A 142 -18.76 30.67 -24.95
N ALA A 143 -17.90 29.68 -24.66
CA ALA A 143 -16.49 29.69 -25.10
C ALA A 143 -15.85 28.29 -24.99
N SER A 144 -15.48 27.75 -26.15
CA SER A 144 -14.59 26.62 -26.37
C SER A 144 -13.19 26.88 -25.83
N GLN A 145 -12.57 25.90 -25.16
CA GLN A 145 -11.12 25.78 -25.14
C GLN A 145 -10.67 24.33 -24.92
N THR A 146 -10.28 23.72 -26.03
CA THR A 146 -9.45 22.53 -26.14
C THR A 146 -8.13 22.71 -25.39
N ASN A 147 -7.68 21.73 -24.62
CA ASN A 147 -6.26 21.59 -24.30
C ASN A 147 -5.86 20.11 -24.30
N LYS A 148 -5.07 19.74 -25.31
CA LYS A 148 -4.22 18.55 -25.35
C LYS A 148 -3.16 18.70 -24.26
N ALA A 149 -3.13 17.78 -23.28
CA ALA A 149 -2.05 17.70 -22.32
C ALA A 149 -1.13 16.54 -22.71
N SER A 150 0.07 16.90 -23.17
CA SER A 150 1.24 16.05 -23.29
C SER A 150 1.69 15.58 -21.91
N GLU A 151 1.72 14.27 -21.69
CA GLU A 151 2.21 13.66 -20.46
C GLU A 151 3.75 13.64 -20.44
N THR A 152 4.33 14.35 -19.48
CA THR A 152 5.74 14.18 -19.07
C THR A 152 5.73 13.73 -17.61
N PRO A 153 6.58 12.77 -17.18
CA PRO A 153 6.51 12.24 -15.82
C PRO A 153 7.04 13.28 -14.83
N LEU A 154 6.17 13.80 -13.95
CA LEU A 154 6.59 14.67 -12.85
C LEU A 154 7.25 13.86 -11.73
N ALA A 155 8.36 14.40 -11.21
CA ALA A 155 9.09 13.91 -10.05
C ALA A 155 8.19 13.76 -8.78
N PRO A 156 8.54 12.87 -7.84
CA PRO A 156 7.72 12.61 -6.67
C PRO A 156 7.74 13.80 -5.69
N THR A 157 6.63 14.53 -5.62
CA THR A 157 6.40 15.54 -4.57
C THR A 157 6.02 14.87 -3.24
N PRO A 158 6.48 15.39 -2.09
CA PRO A 158 6.17 14.81 -0.78
C PRO A 158 4.66 14.83 -0.49
N PRO A 159 4.11 13.80 0.17
CA PRO A 159 2.69 13.75 0.49
C PRO A 159 2.31 14.88 1.46
N THR A 160 1.31 15.68 1.09
CA THR A 160 0.69 16.69 1.97
C THR A 160 -0.16 16.02 3.06
N PRO A 161 -0.37 16.68 4.23
CA PRO A 161 -1.05 16.06 5.36
C PRO A 161 -2.44 15.55 4.99
N SER A 162 -2.64 14.25 5.19
CA SER A 162 -3.97 13.65 5.18
C SER A 162 -4.77 14.23 6.35
N THR A 163 -6.09 14.43 6.17
CA THR A 163 -6.99 14.82 7.27
C THR A 163 -7.15 13.71 8.32
N THR A 164 -6.42 12.61 8.19
CA THR A 164 -6.56 11.39 8.98
C THR A 164 -5.43 11.16 9.96
N HIS A 165 -4.50 12.10 10.14
CA HIS A 165 -3.35 11.95 11.04
C HIS A 165 -2.44 10.74 10.73
N LEU A 166 -2.63 10.08 9.60
CA LEU A 166 -1.83 8.94 9.15
C LEU A 166 -0.58 9.45 8.45
N SER A 167 0.57 8.87 8.82
CA SER A 167 1.86 9.16 8.20
C SER A 167 2.12 8.33 6.94
N GLY A 168 1.35 7.25 6.73
CA GLY A 168 1.47 6.43 5.53
C GLY A 168 0.55 5.22 5.49
N PHE A 169 0.68 4.43 4.42
CA PHE A 169 -0.15 3.25 4.14
C PHE A 169 0.72 2.07 3.71
N MET A 170 0.38 0.89 4.21
CA MET A 170 1.01 -0.37 3.86
C MET A 170 -0.04 -1.28 3.20
N SER A 171 0.16 -1.57 1.92
CA SER A 171 -0.61 -2.60 1.21
C SER A 171 0.08 -3.96 1.32
N ALA A 172 -0.73 -5.01 1.39
CA ALA A 172 -0.27 -6.40 1.33
C ALA A 172 -0.96 -7.11 0.18
N ARG A 173 -2.21 -7.54 0.39
CA ARG A 173 -3.03 -8.19 -0.65
C ARG A 173 -3.24 -7.33 -1.90
N GLY A 174 -3.40 -6.01 -1.74
CA GLY A 174 -3.53 -5.09 -2.87
C GLY A 174 -2.26 -5.06 -3.73
N LEU A 175 -1.08 -5.07 -3.10
CA LEU A 175 0.20 -5.13 -3.81
C LEU A 175 0.46 -6.48 -4.47
N LEU A 176 -0.01 -7.58 -3.86
CA LEU A 176 0.09 -8.91 -4.46
C LEU A 176 -0.78 -9.02 -5.73
N ALA A 177 -1.98 -8.46 -5.70
CA ALA A 177 -2.87 -8.40 -6.87
C ALA A 177 -2.45 -7.33 -7.89
N ASN A 178 -1.79 -6.26 -7.47
CA ASN A 178 -1.36 -5.16 -8.32
C ASN A 178 -0.04 -4.54 -7.81
N PRO A 179 1.13 -5.00 -8.31
CA PRO A 179 2.42 -4.43 -7.95
C PRO A 179 2.59 -2.96 -8.36
N ALA A 180 1.80 -2.48 -9.32
CA ALA A 180 1.80 -1.10 -9.78
C ALA A 180 0.92 -0.16 -8.93
N LEU A 181 0.36 -0.64 -7.81
CA LEU A 181 -0.48 0.13 -6.90
C LEU A 181 0.18 1.46 -6.49
N TYR A 182 1.46 1.44 -6.11
CA TYR A 182 2.18 2.64 -5.68
C TYR A 182 2.61 3.56 -6.83
N ALA A 183 2.51 3.10 -8.08
CA ALA A 183 2.64 3.94 -9.27
C ALA A 183 1.30 4.61 -9.67
N GLY A 184 0.23 4.41 -8.89
CA GLY A 184 -1.07 5.05 -9.09
C GLY A 184 -2.06 4.26 -9.96
N TYR A 185 -1.71 3.03 -10.37
CA TYR A 185 -2.61 2.18 -11.14
C TYR A 185 -3.70 1.60 -10.24
N ARG A 186 -4.96 1.64 -10.73
CA ARG A 186 -6.12 1.06 -10.02
C ARG A 186 -6.18 -0.45 -10.12
N SER A 187 -5.67 -1.02 -11.21
CA SER A 187 -5.59 -2.46 -11.47
C SER A 187 -4.23 -2.85 -12.02
N CYS A 188 -3.91 -4.14 -11.98
CA CYS A 188 -2.62 -4.63 -12.45
C CYS A 188 -2.49 -4.48 -13.96
N PRO A 189 -1.51 -3.71 -14.48
CA PRO A 189 -1.25 -3.66 -15.92
C PRO A 189 -0.47 -4.90 -16.36
N TRP A 190 -0.58 -5.26 -17.65
CA TRP A 190 0.26 -6.29 -18.26
C TRP A 190 1.75 -6.00 -18.08
N GLU A 191 2.15 -4.73 -18.15
CA GLU A 191 3.54 -4.29 -17.92
C GLU A 191 4.10 -4.76 -16.56
N ALA A 192 3.29 -4.80 -15.51
CA ALA A 192 3.75 -5.29 -14.22
C ALA A 192 4.04 -6.80 -14.26
N VAL A 193 3.22 -7.58 -14.98
CA VAL A 193 3.42 -9.02 -15.21
C VAL A 193 4.70 -9.25 -16.01
N GLU A 194 4.88 -8.54 -17.12
CA GLU A 194 6.07 -8.61 -17.97
C GLU A 194 7.34 -8.25 -17.18
N THR A 195 7.28 -7.18 -16.39
CA THR A 195 8.39 -6.75 -15.53
C THR A 195 8.74 -7.84 -14.53
N LEU A 196 7.76 -8.45 -13.87
CA LEU A 196 7.99 -9.54 -12.93
C LEU A 196 8.69 -10.73 -13.62
N MET A 197 8.23 -11.13 -14.80
CA MET A 197 8.84 -12.23 -15.55
C MET A 197 10.29 -11.93 -15.95
N CYS A 198 10.59 -10.70 -16.38
CA CYS A 198 11.97 -10.26 -16.67
C CYS A 198 12.86 -10.31 -15.42
N ARG A 199 12.33 -9.92 -14.25
CA ARG A 199 13.06 -9.99 -12.97
C ARG A 199 13.26 -11.42 -12.50
N MET A 200 12.26 -12.30 -12.68
CA MET A 200 12.37 -13.73 -12.37
C MET A 200 13.41 -14.44 -13.25
N ALA A 201 13.59 -14.02 -14.50
CA ALA A 201 14.66 -14.56 -15.34
C ALA A 201 16.06 -14.21 -14.79
N LYS A 202 16.22 -13.02 -14.18
CA LYS A 202 17.47 -12.57 -13.54
C LYS A 202 17.67 -13.15 -12.14
N ALA A 203 16.59 -13.35 -11.39
CA ALA A 203 16.56 -13.89 -10.04
C ALA A 203 15.44 -14.95 -9.93
N PRO A 204 15.73 -16.22 -10.28
CA PRO A 204 14.72 -17.27 -10.38
C PRO A 204 14.02 -17.58 -9.07
N LEU A 205 12.69 -17.74 -9.15
CA LEU A 205 11.87 -18.27 -8.09
C LEU A 205 11.49 -19.73 -8.38
N PRO A 206 11.28 -20.56 -7.35
CA PRO A 206 10.63 -21.85 -7.50
C PRO A 206 9.32 -21.70 -8.28
N TYR A 207 9.08 -22.58 -9.25
CA TYR A 207 7.96 -22.47 -10.19
C TYR A 207 6.61 -22.23 -9.52
N LYS A 208 6.29 -22.94 -8.43
CA LYS A 208 5.01 -22.77 -7.73
C LYS A 208 4.82 -21.39 -7.12
N LEU A 209 5.91 -20.71 -6.71
CA LEU A 209 5.84 -19.33 -6.23
C LEU A 209 5.66 -18.36 -7.40
N ALA A 210 6.36 -18.58 -8.52
CA ALA A 210 6.14 -17.78 -9.73
C ALA A 210 4.70 -17.89 -10.22
N LEU A 211 4.18 -19.11 -10.33
CA LEU A 211 2.79 -19.36 -10.70
C LEU A 211 1.82 -18.66 -9.75
N HIS A 212 2.05 -18.71 -8.43
CA HIS A 212 1.21 -18.02 -7.45
C HIS A 212 1.19 -16.50 -7.67
N HIS A 213 2.35 -15.86 -7.89
CA HIS A 213 2.38 -14.42 -8.18
C HIS A 213 1.61 -14.06 -9.45
N ILE A 214 1.79 -14.83 -10.53
CA ILE A 214 1.06 -14.60 -11.78
C ILE A 214 -0.44 -14.81 -11.59
N GLN A 215 -0.86 -15.82 -10.83
CA GLN A 215 -2.28 -16.05 -10.49
C GLN A 215 -2.89 -14.85 -9.76
N GLU A 216 -2.19 -14.28 -8.78
CA GLU A 216 -2.69 -13.14 -8.02
C GLU A 216 -2.76 -11.87 -8.87
N MET A 217 -1.74 -11.62 -9.70
CA MET A 217 -1.67 -10.44 -10.59
C MET A 217 -2.71 -10.48 -11.72
N THR A 218 -3.08 -11.68 -12.17
CA THR A 218 -4.01 -11.86 -13.30
C THR A 218 -5.46 -12.12 -12.87
N ALA A 219 -5.69 -12.35 -11.57
CA ALA A 219 -7.01 -12.45 -10.98
C ALA A 219 -7.76 -11.09 -10.95
N PRO A 220 -9.07 -11.09 -10.66
CA PRO A 220 -9.80 -9.85 -10.41
C PRO A 220 -9.15 -9.00 -9.32
N GLY A 221 -9.02 -7.71 -9.61
CA GLY A 221 -8.44 -6.71 -8.72
C GLY A 221 -9.12 -6.59 -7.35
N MET A 222 -8.47 -5.84 -6.47
CA MET A 222 -8.98 -5.55 -5.13
C MET A 222 -9.59 -4.15 -5.07
N GLY A 223 -10.41 -3.88 -4.04
CA GLY A 223 -11.11 -2.59 -3.94
C GLY A 223 -12.26 -2.46 -4.95
N PRO A 224 -12.59 -1.24 -5.41
CA PRO A 224 -13.74 -0.99 -6.30
C PRO A 224 -13.50 -1.48 -7.73
N ASP A 225 -12.25 -1.43 -8.20
CA ASP A 225 -11.88 -1.95 -9.51
C ASP A 225 -11.63 -3.46 -9.43
N LYS A 226 -12.48 -4.23 -10.11
CA LYS A 226 -12.43 -5.71 -10.18
C LYS A 226 -11.96 -6.21 -11.54
N THR A 227 -11.35 -5.33 -12.36
CA THR A 227 -10.77 -5.74 -13.64
C THR A 227 -9.74 -6.84 -13.42
N ALA A 228 -9.71 -7.81 -14.34
CA ALA A 228 -8.82 -8.96 -14.33
C ALA A 228 -8.11 -9.02 -15.68
N LEU A 229 -6.83 -9.37 -15.67
CA LEU A 229 -6.09 -9.60 -16.92
C LEU A 229 -6.52 -10.90 -17.60
N LEU A 230 -6.89 -11.91 -16.81
CA LEU A 230 -7.31 -13.22 -17.32
C LEU A 230 -8.74 -13.55 -16.89
N SER A 231 -9.49 -14.10 -17.83
CA SER A 231 -10.81 -14.66 -17.60
C SER A 231 -10.76 -15.88 -16.67
N LYS A 232 -11.93 -16.32 -16.19
CA LYS A 232 -12.04 -17.53 -15.35
C LYS A 232 -11.51 -18.78 -16.07
N LYS A 233 -11.75 -18.90 -17.39
CA LYS A 233 -11.27 -20.04 -18.19
C LYS A 233 -9.75 -20.03 -18.31
N GLU A 234 -9.16 -18.89 -18.59
CA GLU A 234 -7.71 -18.73 -18.73
C GLU A 234 -6.98 -18.95 -17.40
N ARG A 235 -7.58 -18.56 -16.27
CA ARG A 235 -7.02 -18.88 -14.96
C ARG A 235 -7.05 -20.38 -14.63
N ALA A 236 -8.07 -21.10 -15.12
CA ALA A 236 -8.10 -22.56 -14.98
C ALA A 236 -6.99 -23.22 -15.80
N GLU A 237 -6.72 -22.71 -17.01
CA GLU A 237 -5.60 -23.12 -17.85
C GLU A 237 -4.25 -22.81 -17.20
N LEU A 238 -4.06 -21.59 -16.67
CA LEU A 238 -2.88 -21.18 -15.90
C LEU A 238 -2.59 -22.15 -14.74
N ASN A 239 -3.62 -22.60 -14.02
CA ASN A 239 -3.46 -23.52 -12.89
C ASN A 239 -3.03 -24.93 -13.30
N ALA A 240 -3.28 -25.32 -14.55
CA ALA A 240 -2.94 -26.63 -15.08
C ALA A 240 -1.48 -26.73 -15.55
N LEU A 241 -0.77 -25.60 -15.67
CA LEU A 241 0.60 -25.56 -16.16
C LEU A 241 1.57 -26.28 -15.19
N GLY A 242 2.51 -27.03 -15.75
CA GLY A 242 3.43 -27.89 -15.02
C GLY A 242 4.79 -27.26 -14.72
N ASN A 243 5.24 -26.29 -15.50
CA ASN A 243 6.59 -25.74 -15.41
C ASN A 243 6.70 -24.29 -15.92
N MET A 244 7.90 -23.71 -15.77
CA MET A 244 8.17 -22.32 -16.13
C MET A 244 8.11 -22.06 -17.65
N ALA A 245 8.51 -23.03 -18.49
CA ALA A 245 8.47 -22.85 -19.95
C ALA A 245 7.02 -22.73 -20.43
N GLU A 246 6.14 -23.62 -19.97
CA GLU A 246 4.70 -23.56 -20.25
C GLU A 246 4.07 -22.26 -19.76
N LEU A 247 4.50 -21.74 -18.59
CA LEU A 247 4.05 -20.44 -18.09
C LEU A 247 4.47 -19.29 -19.00
N VAL A 248 5.69 -19.30 -19.51
CA VAL A 248 6.18 -18.29 -20.43
C VAL A 248 5.41 -18.33 -21.74
N ASP A 249 5.24 -19.51 -22.34
CA ASP A 249 4.49 -19.70 -23.59
C ASP A 249 3.02 -19.29 -23.43
N PHE A 250 2.41 -19.63 -22.30
CA PHE A 250 1.05 -19.22 -21.96
C PHE A 250 0.94 -17.69 -21.88
N LEU A 251 1.85 -17.03 -21.16
CA LEU A 251 1.80 -15.59 -20.99
C LEU A 251 2.08 -14.84 -22.28
N ASP A 252 3.01 -15.30 -23.12
CA ASP A 252 3.27 -14.69 -24.43
C ASP A 252 2.00 -14.67 -25.25
N ARG A 253 1.38 -15.84 -25.46
CA ARG A 253 0.12 -15.95 -26.20
C ARG A 253 -0.98 -15.06 -25.62
N LYS A 254 -1.11 -15.01 -24.29
CA LYS A 254 -2.16 -14.19 -23.64
C LYS A 254 -1.91 -12.69 -23.76
N VAL A 255 -0.65 -12.26 -23.74
CA VAL A 255 -0.32 -10.86 -24.04
C VAL A 255 -0.71 -10.52 -25.47
N GLU A 256 -0.42 -11.39 -26.44
CA GLU A 256 -0.81 -11.14 -27.84
C GLU A 256 -2.33 -11.04 -27.99
N GLU A 257 -3.08 -12.00 -27.43
CA GLU A 257 -4.55 -12.06 -27.51
C GLU A 257 -5.22 -10.83 -26.86
N HIS A 258 -4.74 -10.36 -25.71
CA HIS A 258 -5.38 -9.27 -24.94
C HIS A 258 -4.89 -7.88 -25.32
N THR A 259 -3.66 -7.74 -25.83
CA THR A 259 -3.05 -6.43 -26.13
C THR A 259 -2.87 -6.17 -27.63
N GLY A 260 -2.96 -7.20 -28.47
CA GLY A 260 -2.66 -7.12 -29.90
C GLY A 260 -1.17 -6.95 -30.23
N ARG A 261 -0.27 -7.01 -29.24
CA ARG A 261 1.17 -6.92 -29.45
C ARG A 261 1.70 -8.22 -30.05
N ILE A 262 2.36 -8.13 -31.20
CA ILE A 262 3.04 -9.27 -31.83
C ILE A 262 4.35 -9.55 -31.08
N GLY A 263 4.64 -10.82 -30.79
CA GLY A 263 5.86 -11.28 -30.11
C GLY A 263 5.71 -11.48 -28.60
N GLY A 264 4.49 -11.42 -28.05
CA GLY A 264 4.21 -11.70 -26.65
C GLY A 264 4.78 -10.69 -25.65
N MET A 265 5.31 -11.21 -24.53
CA MET A 265 5.87 -10.39 -23.46
C MET A 265 7.18 -9.70 -23.87
N ARG A 266 7.35 -8.45 -23.44
CA ARG A 266 8.65 -7.76 -23.48
C ARG A 266 9.70 -8.52 -22.66
N ARG A 267 10.94 -8.49 -23.14
CA ARG A 267 12.08 -9.22 -22.56
C ARG A 267 13.19 -8.29 -22.04
N ASP A 268 13.05 -6.99 -22.25
CA ASP A 268 14.06 -5.94 -22.03
C ASP A 268 13.75 -5.00 -20.84
N LEU A 269 12.93 -5.45 -19.88
CA LEU A 269 12.50 -4.69 -18.69
C LEU A 269 13.37 -4.90 -17.42
#